data_AF-A0A7C4S9X6-F1
#
_entry.id   AF-A0A7C4S9X6-F1
#
_cell.length_a   1.000
_cell.length_b   1.000
_cell.length_c   1.000
_cell.angle_alpha   90.00
_cell.angle_beta   90.00
_cell.angle_gamma   90.00
#
_symmetry.space_group_name_H-M   'P 1'
#
loop_
_entity.id
_entity.type
_entity.pdbx_description
1 polymer ?
#
loop_
_entity_poly.entity_id
_entity_poly.type
_entity_poly.pdbx_seq_one_letter_code
_entity_poly.pdbx_strand_id
1 'polypeptide(L)'
;MTPLNTIEQKDGILSLIGRLIIATVGFEEKFIVRFMISSRLGVDSEDLLLLIVPVTSGSKSREVIEVIKKFSSDYDIKLHVEVLSVDVNSFWFSVGKIRRTIEEIVSRFTPRETIALLSGGMRALILETLIGCSFSGLKGRVVVHREDSEGYVEFPLEVLKMVSPPIEYVRALDIIRKSLKEDRMTLKMLAEKLGTSKASAYRIIRELKSLGLVEVQHKGRASRIVLTEKSQLFL
;
A
#
# COMPACT_ATOMS: atom_id res chain seq x y z
N MET A 1 -6.75 -25.30 16.21
CA MET A 1 -7.86 -24.33 16.36
C MET A 1 -7.58 -23.51 17.60
N THR A 2 -7.31 -22.22 17.43
CA THR A 2 -7.27 -21.27 18.54
C THR A 2 -8.22 -20.13 18.17
N PRO A 3 -9.37 -20.00 18.83
CA PRO A 3 -10.26 -18.86 18.59
C PRO A 3 -9.53 -17.53 18.88
N LEU A 4 -10.02 -16.43 18.31
CA LEU A 4 -9.57 -15.04 18.55
C LEU A 4 -9.34 -14.70 20.03
N ASN A 5 -9.96 -15.46 20.95
CA ASN A 5 -9.78 -15.38 22.40
C ASN A 5 -8.38 -15.77 22.91
N THR A 6 -7.43 -16.12 22.05
CA THR A 6 -6.08 -16.55 22.49
C THR A 6 -4.99 -15.49 22.27
N ILE A 7 -5.29 -14.42 21.53
CA ILE A 7 -4.46 -13.21 21.59
C ILE A 7 -5.01 -12.44 22.79
N GLU A 8 -4.39 -12.62 23.97
CA GLU A 8 -4.80 -11.95 25.20
C GLU A 8 -4.96 -10.44 24.96
N GLN A 9 -6.20 -9.96 24.89
CA GLN A 9 -6.50 -8.55 25.12
C GLN A 9 -6.21 -8.28 26.60
N LYS A 10 -4.97 -7.89 26.90
CA LYS A 10 -4.65 -7.25 28.17
C LYS A 10 -5.02 -5.77 28.06
N ASP A 11 -6.12 -5.40 28.71
CA ASP A 11 -6.42 -4.05 29.20
C ASP A 11 -6.22 -2.90 28.20
N GLY A 12 -7.09 -2.77 27.20
CA GLY A 12 -7.19 -1.55 26.38
C GLY A 12 -5.95 -1.18 25.56
N ILE A 13 -4.93 -2.04 25.52
CA ILE A 13 -3.71 -1.87 24.74
C ILE A 13 -3.86 -2.65 23.43
N LEU A 14 -3.65 -1.97 22.30
CA LEU A 14 -3.60 -2.59 20.97
C LEU A 14 -2.51 -3.67 20.95
N SER A 15 -2.84 -4.87 20.50
CA SER A 15 -1.82 -5.91 20.33
C SER A 15 -1.01 -5.64 19.06
N LEU A 16 0.32 -5.68 19.17
CA LEU A 16 1.22 -5.48 18.06
C LEU A 16 1.26 -6.75 17.21
N ILE A 17 0.95 -6.63 15.91
CA ILE A 17 1.12 -7.73 14.95
C ILE A 17 2.23 -7.37 13.96
N GLY A 18 2.80 -8.38 13.30
CA GLY A 18 3.78 -8.19 12.25
C GLY A 18 3.17 -7.43 11.07
N ARG A 19 2.43 -8.15 10.23
CA ARG A 19 1.87 -7.63 8.99
C ARG A 19 0.36 -7.81 8.91
N LEU A 20 -0.33 -6.81 8.36
CA LEU A 20 -1.71 -6.90 7.91
C LEU A 20 -1.73 -7.04 6.38
N ILE A 21 -2.14 -8.20 5.89
CA ILE A 21 -2.30 -8.48 4.46
C ILE A 21 -3.78 -8.45 4.11
N ILE A 22 -4.17 -7.58 3.19
CA ILE A 22 -5.53 -7.49 2.67
C ILE A 22 -5.49 -8.01 1.24
N ALA A 23 -5.97 -9.24 1.03
CA ALA A 23 -5.83 -9.94 -0.24
C ALA A 23 -7.19 -10.21 -0.88
N THR A 24 -7.32 -9.90 -2.18
CA THR A 24 -8.47 -10.34 -2.96
C THR A 24 -8.28 -11.78 -3.43
N VAL A 25 -9.35 -12.57 -3.32
CA VAL A 25 -9.32 -13.98 -3.71
C VAL A 25 -9.99 -14.19 -5.05
N GLY A 26 -9.31 -14.91 -5.94
CA GLY A 26 -9.86 -15.40 -7.19
C GLY A 26 -10.10 -16.89 -7.22
N PHE A 27 -10.03 -17.47 -8.41
CA PHE A 27 -10.15 -18.92 -8.59
C PHE A 27 -8.86 -19.68 -8.34
N GLU A 28 -7.73 -18.98 -8.23
CA GLU A 28 -6.41 -19.56 -8.01
C GLU A 28 -5.75 -18.91 -6.78
N GLU A 29 -5.14 -19.74 -5.96
CA GLU A 29 -4.40 -19.39 -4.74
C GLU A 29 -2.97 -18.90 -5.03
N LYS A 30 -2.46 -19.16 -6.23
CA LYS A 30 -1.03 -19.07 -6.56
C LYS A 30 -0.39 -17.74 -6.16
N PHE A 31 -1.11 -16.62 -6.30
CA PHE A 31 -0.56 -15.30 -5.96
C PHE A 31 -0.46 -15.09 -4.45
N ILE A 32 -1.42 -15.57 -3.68
CA ILE A 32 -1.40 -15.51 -2.22
C ILE A 32 -0.30 -16.45 -1.69
N VAL A 33 -0.25 -17.69 -2.18
CA VAL A 33 0.77 -18.66 -1.78
C VAL A 33 2.18 -18.19 -2.16
N ARG A 34 2.37 -17.70 -3.39
CA ARG A 34 3.65 -17.13 -3.84
C ARG A 34 4.07 -15.98 -2.93
N PHE A 35 3.15 -15.09 -2.60
CA PHE A 35 3.42 -13.99 -1.67
C PHE A 35 3.77 -14.48 -0.27
N MET A 36 3.05 -15.47 0.27
CA MET A 36 3.33 -16.06 1.57
C MET A 36 4.75 -16.63 1.65
N ILE A 37 5.17 -17.36 0.61
CA ILE A 37 6.52 -17.94 0.54
C ILE A 37 7.58 -16.85 0.41
N SER A 38 7.44 -15.94 -0.57
CA SER A 38 8.46 -14.94 -0.87
C SER A 38 8.65 -13.91 0.25
N SER A 39 7.57 -13.58 0.95
CA SER A 39 7.61 -12.65 2.08
C SER A 39 7.89 -13.32 3.43
N ARG A 40 7.97 -14.66 3.48
CA ARG A 40 8.04 -15.43 4.74
C ARG A 40 6.89 -15.05 5.68
N LEU A 41 5.66 -15.00 5.15
CA LEU A 41 4.47 -14.60 5.91
C LEU A 41 4.26 -15.53 7.10
N GLY A 42 4.07 -14.97 8.29
CA GLY A 42 3.83 -15.68 9.55
C GLY A 42 5.01 -16.52 10.09
N VAL A 43 6.20 -16.44 9.47
CA VAL A 43 7.39 -17.20 9.91
C VAL A 43 8.12 -16.46 11.04
N ASP A 44 8.39 -15.18 10.83
CA ASP A 44 9.20 -14.37 11.74
C ASP A 44 8.34 -13.50 12.70
N SER A 45 7.02 -13.42 12.45
CA SER A 45 6.06 -12.64 13.22
C SER A 45 4.65 -13.23 13.18
N GLU A 46 3.79 -12.89 14.14
CA GLU A 46 2.36 -13.15 14.06
C GLU A 46 1.72 -12.18 13.06
N ASP A 47 1.24 -12.70 11.94
CA ASP A 47 0.67 -11.91 10.85
C ASP A 47 -0.84 -12.14 10.73
N LEU A 48 -1.57 -11.19 10.14
CA LEU A 48 -3.00 -11.29 9.84
C LEU A 48 -3.22 -11.19 8.33
N LEU A 49 -3.96 -12.15 7.77
CA LEU A 49 -4.41 -12.20 6.38
C LEU A 49 -5.93 -12.07 6.32
N LEU A 50 -6.40 -10.91 5.87
CA LEU A 50 -7.79 -10.63 5.54
C LEU A 50 -8.05 -10.97 4.07
N LEU A 51 -8.81 -12.04 3.84
CA LEU A 51 -9.23 -12.49 2.52
C LEU A 51 -10.56 -11.86 2.13
N ILE A 52 -10.57 -11.07 1.06
CA ILE A 52 -11.80 -10.49 0.50
C ILE A 52 -12.31 -11.39 -0.61
N VAL A 53 -13.56 -11.85 -0.49
CA VAL A 53 -14.17 -12.81 -1.43
C VAL A 53 -15.55 -12.32 -1.92
N PRO A 54 -15.96 -12.62 -3.16
CA PRO A 54 -17.33 -12.35 -3.60
C PRO A 54 -18.33 -13.25 -2.86
N VAL A 55 -19.55 -12.78 -2.58
CA VAL A 55 -20.64 -13.63 -2.05
C VAL A 55 -20.98 -14.78 -3.02
N THR A 56 -20.88 -14.52 -4.32
CA THR A 56 -21.24 -15.47 -5.39
C THR A 56 -20.14 -16.48 -5.72
N SER A 57 -19.03 -16.49 -4.99
CA SER A 57 -17.80 -17.19 -5.40
C SER A 57 -17.78 -18.72 -5.26
N GLY A 58 -18.93 -19.34 -4.98
CA GLY A 58 -19.13 -20.79 -5.10
C GLY A 58 -18.14 -21.65 -4.29
N SER A 59 -17.84 -22.86 -4.78
CA SER A 59 -16.86 -23.77 -4.16
C SER A 59 -15.43 -23.28 -4.31
N LYS A 60 -15.10 -22.60 -5.41
CA LYS A 60 -13.72 -22.23 -5.77
C LYS A 60 -13.04 -21.31 -4.76
N SER A 61 -13.71 -20.27 -4.28
CA SER A 61 -13.09 -19.43 -3.24
C SER A 61 -12.95 -20.15 -1.90
N ARG A 62 -13.81 -21.14 -1.60
CA ARG A 62 -13.65 -21.98 -0.41
C ARG A 62 -12.43 -22.88 -0.54
N GLU A 63 -12.23 -23.50 -1.70
CA GLU A 63 -11.04 -24.31 -2.01
C GLU A 63 -9.76 -23.49 -1.81
N VAL A 64 -9.71 -22.26 -2.33
CA VAL A 64 -8.54 -21.37 -2.11
C VAL A 64 -8.33 -21.06 -0.63
N ILE A 65 -9.39 -20.74 0.12
CA ILE A 65 -9.29 -20.49 1.56
C ILE A 65 -8.78 -21.73 2.31
N GLU A 66 -9.25 -22.92 1.95
CA GLU A 66 -8.83 -24.19 2.54
C GLU A 66 -7.36 -24.46 2.24
N VAL A 67 -6.89 -24.22 1.01
CA VAL A 67 -5.47 -24.35 0.66
C VAL A 67 -4.61 -23.41 1.49
N ILE A 68 -5.01 -22.14 1.65
CA ILE A 68 -4.27 -21.17 2.48
C ILE A 68 -4.22 -21.60 3.94
N LYS A 69 -5.34 -22.07 4.49
CA LYS A 69 -5.42 -22.56 5.88
C LYS A 69 -4.57 -23.81 6.09
N LYS A 70 -4.65 -24.76 5.15
CA LYS A 70 -3.86 -25.98 5.17
C LYS A 70 -2.37 -25.66 5.08
N PHE A 71 -1.96 -24.82 4.15
CA PHE A 71 -0.57 -24.35 4.04
C PHE A 71 -0.09 -23.74 5.36
N SER A 72 -0.89 -22.88 5.98
CA SER A 72 -0.50 -22.26 7.26
C SER A 72 -0.32 -23.30 8.38
N SER A 73 -1.17 -24.32 8.42
CA SER A 73 -1.10 -25.40 9.41
C SER A 73 0.06 -26.37 9.16
N ASP A 74 0.28 -26.78 7.91
CA ASP A 74 1.28 -27.78 7.54
C ASP A 74 2.72 -27.28 7.82
N TYR A 75 2.93 -25.96 7.78
CA TYR A 75 4.23 -25.32 7.99
C TYR A 75 4.36 -24.60 9.33
N ASP A 76 3.43 -24.80 10.27
CA ASP A 76 3.38 -24.15 11.61
C ASP A 76 3.57 -22.62 11.54
N ILE A 77 2.89 -22.00 10.57
CA ILE A 77 2.98 -20.57 10.30
C ILE A 77 2.06 -19.83 11.27
N LYS A 78 2.57 -18.78 11.91
CA LYS A 78 1.83 -17.88 12.80
C LYS A 78 0.97 -16.89 12.01
N LEU A 79 -0.03 -17.41 11.31
CA LEU A 79 -0.91 -16.63 10.45
C LEU A 79 -2.37 -16.72 10.90
N HIS A 80 -2.96 -15.57 11.23
CA HIS A 80 -4.39 -15.44 11.47
C HIS A 80 -5.11 -15.13 10.16
N VAL A 81 -6.03 -15.99 9.75
CA VAL A 81 -6.79 -15.84 8.50
C VAL A 81 -8.22 -15.42 8.81
N GLU A 82 -8.60 -14.21 8.38
CA GLU A 82 -9.97 -13.71 8.39
C GLU A 82 -10.54 -13.71 6.97
N VAL A 83 -11.85 -13.88 6.83
CA VAL A 83 -12.54 -13.89 5.53
C VAL A 83 -13.70 -12.90 5.56
N LEU A 84 -13.70 -11.97 4.60
CA LEU A 84 -14.80 -11.03 4.39
C LEU A 84 -15.47 -11.30 3.03
N SER A 85 -16.74 -11.70 3.07
CA SER A 85 -17.56 -11.81 1.87
C SER A 85 -18.23 -10.48 1.53
N VAL A 86 -18.16 -10.07 0.25
CA VAL A 86 -18.74 -8.83 -0.28
C VAL A 86 -19.57 -9.07 -1.54
N ASP A 87 -20.61 -8.27 -1.76
CA ASP A 87 -21.42 -8.35 -2.98
C ASP A 87 -20.85 -7.40 -4.04
N VAL A 88 -20.20 -7.97 -5.06
CA VAL A 88 -19.57 -7.22 -6.16
C VAL A 88 -20.58 -6.48 -7.05
N ASN A 89 -21.88 -6.77 -6.91
CA ASN A 89 -22.93 -6.02 -7.60
C ASN A 89 -23.30 -4.72 -6.86
N SER A 90 -22.84 -4.56 -5.62
CA SER A 90 -23.15 -3.45 -4.73
C SER A 90 -21.89 -2.66 -4.36
N PHE A 91 -21.22 -2.10 -5.37
CA PHE A 91 -19.87 -1.53 -5.29
C PHE A 91 -19.60 -0.67 -4.04
N TRP A 92 -20.36 0.42 -3.85
CA TRP A 92 -20.13 1.35 -2.73
C TRP A 92 -20.41 0.73 -1.36
N PHE A 93 -21.40 -0.16 -1.29
CA PHE A 93 -21.69 -0.89 -0.07
C PHE A 93 -20.52 -1.83 0.30
N SER A 94 -20.00 -2.54 -0.69
CA SER A 94 -18.83 -3.42 -0.54
C SER A 94 -17.57 -2.65 -0.16
N VAL A 95 -17.28 -1.53 -0.81
CA VAL A 95 -16.21 -0.58 -0.40
C VAL A 95 -16.37 -0.17 1.06
N GLY A 96 -17.57 0.27 1.46
CA GLY A 96 -17.84 0.71 2.82
C GLY A 96 -17.75 -0.42 3.85
N LYS A 97 -18.06 -1.66 3.47
CA LYS A 97 -17.90 -2.85 4.31
C LYS A 97 -16.42 -3.18 4.50
N ILE A 98 -15.64 -3.23 3.42
CA ILE A 98 -14.19 -3.48 3.44
C ILE A 98 -13.49 -2.44 4.31
N ARG A 99 -13.76 -1.15 4.09
CA ARG A 99 -13.20 -0.06 4.91
C ARG A 99 -13.45 -0.28 6.41
N ARG A 100 -14.70 -0.55 6.79
CA ARG A 100 -15.09 -0.75 8.20
C ARG A 100 -14.42 -1.97 8.82
N THR A 101 -14.38 -3.09 8.12
CA THR A 101 -13.69 -4.29 8.61
C THR A 101 -12.20 -4.03 8.82
N ILE A 102 -11.56 -3.29 7.92
CA ILE A 102 -10.16 -2.88 8.10
C ILE A 102 -10.02 -2.00 9.35
N GLU A 103 -10.87 -0.98 9.51
CA GLU A 103 -10.89 -0.10 10.70
C GLU A 103 -11.10 -0.88 12.01
N GLU A 104 -11.96 -1.89 12.00
CA GLU A 104 -12.20 -2.79 13.13
C GLU A 104 -10.99 -3.69 13.44
N ILE A 105 -10.22 -4.11 12.45
CA ILE A 105 -8.97 -4.84 12.67
C ILE A 105 -7.94 -3.90 13.30
N VAL A 106 -7.74 -2.70 12.73
CA VAL A 106 -6.68 -1.79 13.20
C VAL A 106 -7.01 -1.12 14.54
N SER A 107 -8.28 -1.12 14.96
CA SER A 107 -8.68 -0.71 16.31
C SER A 107 -8.41 -1.77 17.39
N ARG A 108 -8.04 -2.99 16.99
CA ARG A 108 -7.65 -4.09 17.89
C ARG A 108 -6.17 -4.42 17.79
N PHE A 109 -5.58 -4.21 16.61
CA PHE A 109 -4.22 -4.59 16.27
C PHE A 109 -3.46 -3.40 15.67
N THR A 110 -2.19 -3.23 16.05
CA THR A 110 -1.30 -2.30 15.36
C THR A 110 -0.35 -3.09 14.45
N PRO A 111 -0.51 -3.06 13.12
CA PRO A 111 0.42 -3.73 12.22
C PRO A 111 1.71 -2.92 12.04
N ARG A 112 2.87 -3.59 12.01
CA ARG A 112 4.14 -2.94 11.62
C ARG A 112 4.16 -2.55 10.14
N GLU A 113 3.45 -3.32 9.32
CA GLU A 113 3.33 -3.08 7.88
C GLU A 113 1.94 -3.52 7.38
N THR A 114 1.37 -2.74 6.46
CA THR A 114 0.12 -3.08 5.77
C THR A 114 0.40 -3.30 4.29
N ILE A 115 -0.17 -4.37 3.73
CA ILE A 115 -0.01 -4.73 2.33
C ILE A 115 -1.37 -5.06 1.72
N ALA A 116 -1.77 -4.32 0.68
CA ALA A 116 -2.92 -4.67 -0.15
C ALA A 116 -2.45 -5.55 -1.32
N LEU A 117 -2.68 -6.86 -1.23
CA LEU A 117 -2.31 -7.84 -2.25
C LEU A 117 -3.46 -8.02 -3.25
N LEU A 118 -3.44 -7.27 -4.34
CA LEU A 118 -4.55 -7.16 -5.30
C LEU A 118 -4.27 -7.93 -6.59
N SER A 119 -3.80 -9.17 -6.43
CA SER A 119 -3.24 -9.97 -7.53
C SER A 119 -4.22 -11.00 -8.11
N GLY A 120 -5.33 -11.27 -7.44
CA GLY A 120 -6.31 -12.27 -7.87
C GLY A 120 -7.75 -11.80 -7.65
N GLY A 121 -8.69 -12.49 -8.31
CA GLY A 121 -10.12 -12.22 -8.15
C GLY A 121 -10.73 -11.35 -9.24
N MET A 122 -12.01 -11.02 -9.05
CA MET A 122 -12.75 -10.18 -9.98
C MET A 122 -12.15 -8.77 -9.99
N ARG A 123 -12.05 -8.15 -11.17
CA ARG A 123 -11.55 -6.77 -11.29
C ARG A 123 -12.38 -5.78 -10.45
N ALA A 124 -13.70 -5.98 -10.39
CA ALA A 124 -14.58 -5.20 -9.51
C ALA A 124 -14.16 -5.32 -8.03
N LEU A 125 -13.90 -6.54 -7.56
CA LEU A 125 -13.44 -6.83 -6.20
C LEU A 125 -12.09 -6.17 -5.88
N ILE A 126 -11.17 -6.19 -6.84
CA ILE A 126 -9.87 -5.50 -6.76
C ILE A 126 -10.07 -3.99 -6.54
N LEU A 127 -10.93 -3.36 -7.35
CA LEU A 127 -11.21 -1.93 -7.22
C LEU A 127 -11.93 -1.60 -5.91
N GLU A 128 -12.92 -2.39 -5.51
CA GLU A 128 -13.62 -2.24 -4.22
C GLU A 128 -12.65 -2.29 -3.05
N THR A 129 -11.72 -3.26 -3.09
CA THR A 129 -10.71 -3.45 -2.04
C THR A 129 -9.70 -2.32 -2.04
N LEU A 130 -9.18 -1.90 -3.20
CA LEU A 130 -8.25 -0.78 -3.31
C LEU A 130 -8.83 0.51 -2.72
N ILE A 131 -10.09 0.83 -3.06
CA ILE A 131 -10.78 2.01 -2.55
C ILE A 131 -11.05 1.84 -1.04
N GLY A 132 -11.53 0.68 -0.59
CA GLY A 132 -11.74 0.39 0.83
C GLY A 132 -10.47 0.58 1.66
N CYS A 133 -9.34 0.05 1.18
CA CYS A 133 -8.01 0.26 1.77
C CYS A 133 -7.64 1.74 1.81
N SER A 134 -7.77 2.46 0.69
CA SER A 134 -7.45 3.89 0.63
C SER A 134 -8.25 4.67 1.68
N PHE A 135 -9.56 4.45 1.77
CA PHE A 135 -10.43 5.18 2.69
C PHE A 135 -10.37 4.72 4.15
N SER A 136 -9.65 3.64 4.47
CA SER A 136 -9.46 3.16 5.87
C SER A 136 -8.46 3.99 6.69
N GLY A 137 -7.78 4.95 6.06
CA GLY A 137 -6.73 5.74 6.72
C GLY A 137 -5.39 5.03 6.86
N LEU A 138 -5.29 3.77 6.40
CA LEU A 138 -4.06 3.00 6.45
C LEU A 138 -2.94 3.58 5.58
N LYS A 139 -1.72 3.39 6.08
CA LYS A 139 -0.48 3.54 5.34
C LYS A 139 0.06 2.16 4.99
N GLY A 140 0.66 2.01 3.81
CA GLY A 140 1.13 0.72 3.35
C GLY A 140 1.45 0.70 1.88
N ARG A 141 1.59 -0.50 1.33
CA ARG A 141 1.91 -0.71 -0.08
C ARG A 141 0.87 -1.59 -0.75
N VAL A 142 0.67 -1.35 -2.04
CA VAL A 142 -0.17 -2.14 -2.93
C VAL A 142 0.75 -3.03 -3.74
N VAL A 143 0.43 -4.31 -3.83
CA VAL A 143 1.19 -5.30 -4.61
C VAL A 143 0.26 -5.97 -5.61
N VAL A 144 0.63 -5.92 -6.89
CA VAL A 144 -0.13 -6.51 -8.00
C VAL A 144 0.81 -7.35 -8.84
N HIS A 145 0.63 -8.67 -8.85
CA HIS A 145 1.35 -9.55 -9.75
C HIS A 145 0.92 -9.31 -11.19
N ARG A 146 1.90 -9.34 -12.11
CA ARG A 146 1.66 -9.29 -13.55
C ARG A 146 0.98 -10.58 -14.01
N GLU A 147 0.09 -10.48 -14.98
CA GLU A 147 -0.67 -11.62 -15.52
C GLU A 147 0.24 -12.64 -16.22
N ASP A 148 1.35 -12.17 -16.82
CA ASP A 148 2.43 -13.00 -17.38
C ASP A 148 3.22 -13.80 -16.31
N SER A 149 2.94 -13.57 -15.02
CA SER A 149 3.58 -14.23 -13.88
C SER A 149 5.10 -13.98 -13.75
N GLU A 150 5.67 -13.04 -14.51
CA GLU A 150 7.10 -12.72 -14.52
C GLU A 150 7.52 -11.79 -13.38
N GLY A 151 6.57 -11.12 -12.72
CA GLY A 151 6.87 -10.22 -11.62
C GLY A 151 5.64 -9.58 -11.00
N TYR A 152 5.84 -8.48 -10.30
CA TYR A 152 4.79 -7.67 -9.69
C TYR A 152 5.13 -6.18 -9.79
N VAL A 153 4.09 -5.36 -9.72
CA VAL A 153 4.18 -3.92 -9.50
C VAL A 153 3.88 -3.64 -8.04
N GLU A 154 4.64 -2.71 -7.46
CA GLU A 154 4.45 -2.25 -6.09
C GLU A 154 4.41 -0.73 -6.05
N PHE A 155 3.49 -0.17 -5.28
CA PHE A 155 3.43 1.28 -5.04
C PHE A 155 2.81 1.61 -3.68
N PRO A 156 3.13 2.77 -3.08
CA PRO A 156 2.55 3.18 -1.79
C PRO A 156 1.05 3.47 -1.92
N LEU A 157 0.24 2.94 -0.99
CA LEU A 157 -1.22 3.11 -0.99
C LEU A 157 -1.65 4.59 -0.92
N GLU A 158 -0.84 5.42 -0.27
CA GLU A 158 -1.10 6.85 -0.05
C GLU A 158 -1.04 7.64 -1.36
N VAL A 159 -0.45 7.10 -2.43
CA VAL A 159 -0.43 7.76 -3.75
C VAL A 159 -1.84 8.01 -4.27
N LEU A 160 -2.82 7.18 -3.89
CA LEU A 160 -4.22 7.33 -4.29
C LEU A 160 -4.91 8.54 -3.67
N LYS A 161 -4.33 9.14 -2.63
CA LYS A 161 -4.83 10.37 -1.98
C LYS A 161 -4.04 11.60 -2.40
N MET A 162 -3.05 11.45 -3.29
CA MET A 162 -2.21 12.55 -3.69
C MET A 162 -3.01 13.56 -4.51
N VAL A 163 -2.93 14.83 -4.10
CA VAL A 163 -3.50 15.94 -4.86
C VAL A 163 -2.49 16.39 -5.91
N SER A 164 -2.96 16.68 -7.12
CA SER A 164 -2.11 17.22 -8.18
C SER A 164 -1.45 18.53 -7.70
N PRO A 165 -0.12 18.67 -7.84
CA PRO A 165 0.56 19.90 -7.51
C PRO A 165 0.12 21.03 -8.47
N PRO A 166 0.14 22.29 -8.04
CA PRO A 166 -0.08 23.44 -8.91
C PRO A 166 0.86 23.44 -10.13
N ILE A 167 0.43 24.05 -11.24
CA ILE A 167 1.18 24.07 -12.51
C ILE A 167 2.58 24.68 -12.34
N GLU A 168 2.72 25.68 -11.47
CA GLU A 168 3.99 26.29 -11.14
C GLU A 168 4.96 25.32 -10.44
N TYR A 169 4.45 24.33 -9.71
CA TYR A 169 5.26 23.31 -9.04
C TYR A 169 5.64 22.21 -10.03
N VAL A 170 4.75 21.87 -10.97
CA VAL A 170 5.08 20.99 -12.10
C VAL A 170 6.21 21.60 -12.94
N ARG A 171 6.17 22.91 -13.21
CA ARG A 171 7.28 23.62 -13.88
C ARG A 171 8.58 23.50 -13.10
N ALA A 172 8.53 23.58 -11.76
CA ALA A 172 9.72 23.36 -10.93
C ALA A 172 10.27 21.94 -11.08
N LEU A 173 9.41 20.91 -11.13
CA LEU A 173 9.84 19.52 -11.39
C LEU A 173 10.56 19.41 -12.74
N ASP A 174 10.03 20.00 -13.81
CA ASP A 174 10.64 19.94 -15.14
C ASP A 174 12.02 20.64 -15.18
N ILE A 175 12.15 21.78 -14.50
CA ILE A 175 13.43 22.48 -14.34
C ILE A 175 14.44 21.61 -13.58
N ILE A 176 14.01 20.95 -12.50
CA ILE A 176 14.86 20.02 -11.74
C ILE A 176 15.30 18.86 -12.65
N ARG A 177 14.37 18.24 -13.39
CA ARG A 177 14.67 17.14 -14.34
C ARG A 177 15.73 17.56 -15.36
N LYS A 178 15.53 18.69 -16.03
CA LYS A 178 16.44 19.19 -17.07
C LYS A 178 17.83 19.51 -16.53
N SER A 179 17.92 19.89 -15.26
CA SER A 179 19.18 20.25 -14.60
C SER A 179 19.89 19.07 -13.95
N LEU A 180 19.35 17.84 -14.04
CA LEU A 180 20.07 16.63 -13.61
C LEU A 180 21.38 16.42 -14.39
N LYS A 181 21.48 16.97 -15.61
CA LYS A 181 22.71 16.98 -16.40
C LYS A 181 23.83 17.88 -15.81
N GLU A 182 23.46 18.84 -14.97
CA GLU A 182 24.39 19.80 -14.32
C GLU A 182 24.87 19.29 -12.94
N ASP A 183 24.56 18.04 -12.62
CA ASP A 183 24.91 17.26 -11.42
C ASP A 183 24.51 17.84 -10.05
N ARG A 184 24.02 19.08 -9.91
CA ARG A 184 23.47 19.60 -8.63
C ARG A 184 22.42 20.68 -8.83
N MET A 185 21.13 20.36 -8.66
CA MET A 185 20.09 21.38 -8.50
C MET A 185 20.01 21.85 -7.04
N THR A 186 20.24 23.14 -6.80
CA THR A 186 20.14 23.76 -5.47
C THR A 186 18.95 24.70 -5.40
N LEU A 187 18.54 25.07 -4.17
CA LEU A 187 17.45 26.01 -3.97
C LEU A 187 17.69 27.38 -4.62
N LYS A 188 18.95 27.84 -4.61
CA LYS A 188 19.35 29.11 -5.25
C LYS A 188 19.16 29.04 -6.76
N MET A 189 19.68 27.98 -7.39
CA MET A 189 19.56 27.77 -8.83
C MET A 189 18.10 27.62 -9.26
N LEU A 190 17.29 26.92 -8.46
CA LEU A 190 15.87 26.79 -8.73
C LEU A 190 15.16 28.14 -8.68
N ALA A 191 15.46 28.97 -7.68
CA ALA A 191 14.90 30.32 -7.57
C ALA A 191 15.26 31.18 -8.79
N GLU A 192 16.51 31.12 -9.25
CA GLU A 192 16.99 31.82 -10.45
C GLU A 192 16.28 31.33 -11.71
N LYS A 193 16.22 30.00 -11.94
CA LYS A 193 15.57 29.39 -13.12
C LYS A 193 14.05 29.60 -13.14
N LEU A 194 13.41 29.73 -11.97
CA LEU A 194 11.98 30.05 -11.85
C LEU A 194 11.69 31.57 -11.93
N GLY A 195 12.72 32.43 -11.85
CA GLY A 195 12.51 33.88 -11.74
C GLY A 195 11.77 34.29 -10.47
N THR A 196 12.04 33.63 -9.34
CA THR A 196 11.33 33.86 -8.06
C THR A 196 12.28 34.05 -6.88
N SER A 197 11.74 34.42 -5.71
CA SER A 197 12.55 34.58 -4.49
C SER A 197 12.98 33.21 -3.92
N LYS A 198 14.08 33.18 -3.17
CA LYS A 198 14.50 31.96 -2.44
C LYS A 198 13.42 31.45 -1.49
N ALA A 199 12.65 32.35 -0.86
CA ALA A 199 11.55 31.98 0.03
C ALA A 199 10.42 31.30 -0.74
N SER A 200 10.07 31.81 -1.91
CA SER A 200 9.07 31.21 -2.81
C SER A 200 9.51 29.84 -3.30
N ALA A 201 10.77 29.72 -3.76
CA ALA A 201 11.33 28.43 -4.18
C ALA A 201 11.37 27.43 -3.02
N TYR A 202 11.67 27.89 -1.79
CA TYR A 202 11.68 27.03 -0.61
C TYR A 202 10.29 26.48 -0.31
N ARG A 203 9.27 27.34 -0.36
CA ARG A 203 7.87 26.93 -0.23
C ARG A 203 7.52 25.86 -1.27
N ILE A 204 7.82 26.08 -2.55
CA ILE A 204 7.56 25.12 -3.63
C ILE A 204 8.20 23.76 -3.32
N ILE A 205 9.49 23.75 -2.95
CA ILE A 205 10.21 22.51 -2.63
C ILE A 205 9.64 21.82 -1.39
N ARG A 206 9.23 22.57 -0.38
CA ARG A 206 8.60 22.01 0.82
C ARG A 206 7.30 21.31 0.49
N GLU A 207 6.45 21.92 -0.33
CA GLU A 207 5.17 21.32 -0.76
C GLU A 207 5.40 20.10 -1.69
N LEU A 208 6.33 20.20 -2.65
CA LEU A 208 6.71 19.05 -3.48
C LEU A 208 7.28 17.90 -2.65
N LYS A 209 8.02 18.20 -1.57
CA LYS A 209 8.54 17.20 -0.64
C LYS A 209 7.42 16.57 0.19
N SER A 210 6.43 17.34 0.66
CA SER A 210 5.28 16.78 1.39
C SER A 210 4.40 15.89 0.52
N LEU A 211 4.35 16.15 -0.80
CA LEU A 211 3.71 15.26 -1.78
C LEU A 211 4.58 14.04 -2.14
N GLY A 212 5.83 13.98 -1.65
CA GLY A 212 6.77 12.91 -1.94
C GLY A 212 7.24 12.90 -3.39
N LEU A 213 7.25 14.05 -4.07
CA LEU A 213 7.71 14.21 -5.46
C LEU A 213 9.20 14.55 -5.54
N VAL A 214 9.74 15.16 -4.49
CA VAL A 214 11.18 15.49 -4.38
C VAL A 214 11.73 15.12 -3.01
N GLU A 215 13.03 14.89 -2.97
CA GLU A 215 13.82 14.79 -1.74
C GLU A 215 14.89 15.88 -1.71
N VAL A 216 15.27 16.26 -0.48
CA VAL A 216 16.39 17.17 -0.25
C VAL A 216 17.48 16.38 0.46
N GLN A 217 18.54 16.08 -0.26
CA GLN A 217 19.70 15.35 0.26
C GLN A 217 20.77 16.34 0.73
N HIS A 218 21.34 16.09 1.90
CA HIS A 218 22.40 16.92 2.47
C HIS A 218 23.75 16.20 2.40
N LYS A 219 24.76 16.88 1.85
CA LYS A 219 26.15 16.44 1.86
C LYS A 219 27.01 17.55 2.45
N GLY A 220 27.24 17.47 3.76
CA GLY A 220 27.86 18.56 4.55
C GLY A 220 26.97 19.80 4.56
N ARG A 221 27.53 20.96 4.18
CA ARG A 221 26.78 22.24 4.09
C ARG A 221 25.98 22.40 2.80
N ALA A 222 26.14 21.51 1.83
CA ALA A 222 25.44 21.58 0.54
C ALA A 222 24.15 20.74 0.57
N SER A 223 23.07 21.29 0.00
CA SER A 223 21.83 20.55 -0.23
C SER A 223 21.60 20.35 -1.74
N ARG A 224 21.10 19.17 -2.10
CA ARG A 224 20.72 18.79 -3.46
C ARG A 224 19.24 18.43 -3.48
N ILE A 225 18.50 19.00 -4.42
CA ILE A 225 17.11 18.64 -4.69
C ILE A 225 17.12 17.49 -5.71
N VAL A 226 16.47 16.40 -5.38
CA VAL A 226 16.43 15.18 -6.20
C VAL A 226 14.96 14.80 -6.46
N LEU A 227 14.66 14.39 -7.69
CA LEU A 227 13.35 13.86 -8.06
C LEU A 227 13.18 12.45 -7.49
N THR A 228 11.98 12.13 -7.02
CA THR A 228 11.60 10.75 -6.67
C THR A 228 11.01 10.05 -7.89
N GLU A 229 10.84 8.73 -7.84
CA GLU A 229 10.12 8.01 -8.90
C GLU A 229 8.69 8.53 -9.12
N LYS A 230 8.01 8.96 -8.04
CA LYS A 230 6.66 9.53 -8.10
C LYS A 230 6.57 10.80 -8.94
N SER A 231 7.67 11.53 -9.15
CA SER A 231 7.65 12.74 -9.97
C SER A 231 7.33 12.46 -11.43
N GLN A 232 7.56 11.23 -11.91
CA GLN A 232 7.26 10.84 -13.30
C GLN A 232 5.77 10.98 -13.64
N LEU A 233 4.88 11.01 -12.65
CA LEU A 233 3.45 11.25 -12.89
C LEU A 233 3.17 12.63 -13.51
N PHE A 234 4.08 13.60 -13.35
CA PHE A 234 3.87 15.00 -13.73
C PHE A 234 4.89 15.53 -14.75
N LEU A 235 5.80 14.69 -15.26
CA LEU A 235 6.95 15.08 -16.07
C LEU A 235 6.86 14.58 -17.52
#